data_AF-A0AA40WE07-F1
#
_entry.id   AF-A0AA40WE07-F1
#
_cell.length_a   1.000
_cell.length_b   1.000
_cell.length_c   1.000
_cell.angle_alpha   90.00
_cell.angle_beta   90.00
_cell.angle_gamma   90.00
#
_symmetry.space_group_name_H-M   'P 1'
#
loop_
_entity.id
_entity.type
_entity.pdbx_description
1 polymer ?
#
loop_
_entity_poly.entity_id
_entity_poly.type
_entity_poly.pdbx_seq_one_letter_code
_entity_poly.pdbx_strand_id
1 'polypeptide(L)'
;MLRYSLLFFSIIFITMNCTVKYVKTGPTWEKDLNTFKRIVVSVPSESEVGNPEKQLAAKITENYLSHHKEFIIYPFRSGNGICGSSDKKVQAIFELKIREKQTSDKVELSALGKVLKCSKGEVLWEALAENSYSKNTEENQSLINTYTQLYGKEIASKVNPYFFLLQSLLDKLDSPILTEEEKDEKIEVEAR
;
A
#
# COMPACT_ATOMS: atom_id res chain seq x y z
N MET A 1 28.61 -5.18 -57.60
CA MET A 1 28.10 -6.11 -56.57
C MET A 1 28.16 -5.39 -55.22
N LEU A 2 27.05 -4.84 -54.72
CA LEU A 2 26.97 -4.35 -53.35
C LEU A 2 25.72 -4.98 -52.72
N ARG A 3 25.94 -6.01 -51.91
CA ARG A 3 24.91 -6.69 -51.12
C ARG A 3 24.48 -5.74 -50.00
N TYR A 4 23.34 -5.07 -50.16
CA TYR A 4 22.68 -4.40 -49.06
C TYR A 4 22.02 -5.44 -48.16
N SER A 5 22.71 -5.79 -47.08
CA SER A 5 22.18 -6.58 -45.98
C SER A 5 21.21 -5.69 -45.19
N LEU A 6 19.91 -5.84 -45.44
CA LEU A 6 18.85 -5.26 -44.63
C LEU A 6 18.90 -5.90 -43.24
N LEU A 7 19.53 -5.20 -42.30
CA LEU A 7 19.44 -5.48 -40.87
C LEU A 7 18.01 -5.17 -40.40
N PHE A 8 17.21 -6.21 -40.29
CA PHE A 8 15.92 -6.20 -39.59
C PHE A 8 16.19 -5.91 -38.11
N PHE A 9 16.04 -4.65 -37.69
CA PHE A 9 16.04 -4.26 -36.29
C PHE A 9 14.68 -4.66 -35.69
N SER A 10 14.54 -5.93 -35.30
CA SER A 10 13.40 -6.39 -34.52
C SER A 10 13.49 -5.78 -33.12
N ILE A 11 12.78 -4.68 -32.90
CA ILE A 11 12.56 -4.10 -31.58
C ILE A 11 11.61 -5.04 -30.83
N ILE A 12 12.18 -5.95 -30.05
CA ILE A 12 11.45 -6.75 -29.07
C ILE A 12 11.06 -5.80 -27.93
N PHE A 13 9.86 -5.22 -28.00
CA PHE A 13 9.21 -4.64 -26.82
C PHE A 13 8.88 -5.79 -25.87
N ILE A 14 9.80 -6.10 -24.95
CA ILE A 14 9.47 -6.89 -23.77
C ILE A 14 8.46 -6.05 -23.00
N THR A 15 7.17 -6.41 -23.04
CA THR A 15 6.16 -5.80 -22.18
C THR A 15 6.48 -6.22 -20.75
N MET A 16 7.36 -5.48 -20.08
CA MET A 16 7.58 -5.64 -18.65
C MET A 16 6.24 -5.35 -17.99
N ASN A 17 5.59 -6.36 -17.42
CA ASN A 17 4.41 -6.19 -16.58
C ASN A 17 4.84 -5.46 -15.30
N CYS A 18 5.00 -4.14 -15.39
CA CYS A 18 5.20 -3.31 -14.22
C CYS A 18 3.92 -3.35 -13.39
N THR A 19 3.99 -3.92 -12.19
CA THR A 19 2.87 -3.93 -11.22
C THR A 19 2.44 -2.51 -10.92
N VAL A 20 3.38 -1.61 -10.61
CA VAL A 20 3.10 -0.18 -10.41
C VAL A 20 2.95 0.49 -11.77
N LYS A 21 1.77 1.05 -12.02
CA LYS A 21 1.42 1.73 -13.27
C LYS A 21 1.87 3.18 -13.28
N TYR A 22 1.74 3.86 -12.15
CA TYR A 22 2.25 5.22 -11.98
C TYR A 22 2.49 5.57 -10.52
N VAL A 23 3.30 6.60 -10.31
CA VAL A 23 3.51 7.29 -9.04
C VAL A 23 3.47 8.79 -9.32
N LYS A 24 2.79 9.55 -8.48
CA LYS A 24 2.74 11.01 -8.49
C LYS A 24 3.11 11.51 -7.11
N THR A 25 4.06 12.43 -7.05
CA THR A 25 4.48 13.11 -5.82
C THR A 25 4.05 14.57 -5.89
N GLY A 26 3.59 15.09 -4.76
CA GLY A 26 3.40 16.52 -4.58
C GLY A 26 4.73 17.25 -4.60
N PRO A 27 4.76 18.55 -4.97
CA PRO A 27 6.00 19.32 -5.12
C PRO A 27 6.81 19.46 -3.82
N THR A 28 6.18 19.22 -2.66
CA THR A 28 6.79 19.32 -1.34
C THR A 28 7.00 17.96 -0.66
N TRP A 29 6.68 16.83 -1.30
CA TRP A 29 6.68 15.50 -0.69
C TRP A 29 7.94 15.18 0.12
N GLU A 30 9.12 15.27 -0.51
CA GLU A 30 10.40 14.98 0.16
C GLU A 30 10.67 15.90 1.36
N LYS A 31 10.29 17.18 1.26
CA LYS A 31 10.47 18.14 2.35
C LYS A 31 9.48 17.89 3.47
N ASP A 32 8.24 17.55 3.13
CA ASP A 32 7.17 17.27 4.09
C ASP A 32 7.57 16.09 4.99
N LEU A 33 8.20 15.03 4.46
CA LEU A 33 8.66 13.84 5.22
C LEU A 33 9.60 14.12 6.40
N ASN A 34 10.27 15.28 6.44
CA ASN A 34 11.06 15.69 7.61
C ASN A 34 10.18 15.95 8.84
N THR A 35 8.91 16.31 8.62
CA THR A 35 7.94 16.65 9.67
C THR A 35 6.74 15.71 9.67
N PHE A 36 6.42 15.13 8.51
CA PHE A 36 5.29 14.28 8.24
C PHE A 36 5.65 12.81 8.45
N LYS A 37 5.22 12.25 9.58
CA LYS A 37 5.64 10.92 10.05
C LYS A 37 4.47 10.08 10.57
N ARG A 38 3.40 10.76 11.00
CA ARG A 38 2.30 10.16 11.75
C ARG A 38 1.08 10.05 10.85
N ILE A 39 0.70 8.82 10.53
CA ILE A 39 -0.38 8.55 9.60
C ILE A 39 -1.37 7.56 10.18
N VAL A 40 -2.55 7.53 9.60
CA VAL A 40 -3.51 6.45 9.76
C VAL A 40 -3.75 5.80 8.41
N VAL A 41 -4.08 4.52 8.39
CA VAL A 41 -4.50 3.82 7.17
C VAL A 41 -6.02 3.80 7.11
N SER A 42 -6.59 4.09 5.95
CA SER A 42 -8.03 4.02 5.72
C SER A 42 -8.33 3.30 4.42
N VAL A 43 -9.22 2.32 4.46
CA VAL A 43 -9.76 1.66 3.27
C VAL A 43 -11.19 2.16 3.08
N PRO A 44 -11.46 2.99 2.06
CA PRO A 44 -12.74 3.67 1.91
C PRO A 44 -13.85 2.71 1.50
N SER A 45 -15.10 3.11 1.76
CA SER A 45 -16.30 2.29 1.52
C SER A 45 -16.47 1.91 0.04
N GLU A 46 -15.99 2.77 -0.85
CA GLU A 46 -15.97 2.71 -2.30
C GLU A 46 -14.99 1.65 -2.86
N SER A 47 -14.23 0.98 -1.99
CA SER A 47 -13.42 -0.18 -2.39
C SER A 47 -14.34 -1.35 -2.74
N GLU A 48 -14.13 -1.93 -3.93
CA GLU A 48 -14.99 -2.96 -4.55
C GLU A 48 -14.59 -4.36 -4.06
N VAL A 49 -14.49 -4.53 -2.74
CA VAL A 49 -14.10 -5.79 -2.07
C VAL A 49 -14.91 -5.98 -0.79
N GLY A 50 -14.95 -7.20 -0.25
CA GLY A 50 -15.65 -7.52 0.99
C GLY A 50 -14.98 -6.94 2.24
N ASN A 51 -15.68 -6.96 3.37
CA ASN A 51 -15.15 -6.44 4.64
C ASN A 51 -13.86 -7.16 5.10
N PRO A 52 -13.75 -8.50 5.03
CA PRO A 52 -12.52 -9.20 5.38
C PRO A 52 -11.33 -8.74 4.53
N GLU A 53 -11.54 -8.47 3.24
CA GLU A 53 -10.50 -7.98 2.33
C GLU A 53 -10.08 -6.54 2.63
N LYS A 54 -11.03 -5.69 3.02
CA LYS A 54 -10.72 -4.31 3.48
C LYS A 54 -9.85 -4.37 4.75
N GLN A 55 -10.19 -5.24 5.69
CA GLN A 55 -9.42 -5.42 6.93
C GLN A 55 -8.03 -5.98 6.66
N LEU A 56 -7.92 -6.98 5.78
CA LEU A 56 -6.64 -7.52 5.31
C LEU A 56 -5.76 -6.44 4.69
N ALA A 57 -6.31 -5.69 3.72
CA ALA A 57 -5.57 -4.64 3.00
C ALA A 57 -5.09 -3.54 3.95
N ALA A 58 -5.96 -3.10 4.87
CA ALA A 58 -5.60 -2.15 5.91
C ALA A 58 -4.45 -2.70 6.75
N LYS A 59 -4.57 -3.92 7.28
CA LYS A 59 -3.57 -4.48 8.21
C LYS A 59 -2.22 -4.74 7.56
N ILE A 60 -2.19 -5.24 6.32
CA ILE A 60 -0.95 -5.38 5.55
C ILE A 60 -0.29 -4.01 5.37
N THR A 61 -1.07 -3.00 5.00
CA THR A 61 -0.56 -1.65 4.75
C THR A 61 -0.03 -0.99 6.03
N GLU A 62 -0.76 -1.10 7.15
CA GLU A 62 -0.31 -0.65 8.47
C GLU A 62 1.02 -1.28 8.84
N ASN A 63 1.10 -2.61 8.82
CA ASN A 63 2.30 -3.34 9.20
C ASN A 63 3.48 -3.00 8.28
N TYR A 64 3.24 -2.86 6.97
CA TYR A 64 4.30 -2.54 6.02
C TYR A 64 4.82 -1.12 6.20
N LEU A 65 3.91 -0.14 6.36
CA LEU A 65 4.29 1.25 6.55
C LEU A 65 5.04 1.46 7.87
N SER A 66 4.64 0.75 8.93
CA SER A 66 5.34 0.78 10.22
C SER A 66 6.72 0.14 10.12
N HIS A 67 6.80 -1.12 9.68
CA HIS A 67 8.03 -1.90 9.81
C HIS A 67 9.06 -1.68 8.68
N HIS A 68 8.61 -1.24 7.50
CA HIS A 68 9.49 -1.08 6.33
C HIS A 68 9.61 0.36 5.84
N LYS A 69 8.69 1.25 6.25
CA LYS A 69 8.67 2.64 5.79
C LYS A 69 8.77 3.67 6.90
N GLU A 70 9.05 3.27 8.14
CA GLU A 70 9.31 4.18 9.27
C GLU A 70 8.20 5.18 9.58
N PHE A 71 6.97 4.93 9.12
CA PHE A 71 5.83 5.74 9.53
C PHE A 71 5.35 5.31 10.91
N ILE A 72 4.88 6.28 11.69
CA ILE A 72 4.22 6.05 12.97
C ILE A 72 2.73 5.86 12.67
N ILE A 73 2.24 4.63 12.79
CA ILE A 73 0.88 4.24 12.40
C ILE A 73 -0.05 4.32 13.60
N TYR A 74 -0.93 5.33 13.61
CA TYR A 74 -1.97 5.44 14.61
C TYR A 74 -3.19 4.57 14.25
N PRO A 75 -3.92 4.03 15.24
CA PRO A 75 -5.14 3.27 14.97
C PRO A 75 -6.21 4.17 14.35
N PHE A 76 -6.80 3.70 13.26
CA PHE A 76 -7.87 4.43 12.59
C PHE A 76 -9.13 4.49 13.48
N ARG A 77 -9.67 5.70 13.68
CA ARG A 77 -10.93 5.94 14.40
C ARG A 77 -11.89 6.70 13.48
N SER A 78 -12.96 6.05 13.03
CA SER A 78 -13.96 6.67 12.15
C SER A 78 -14.64 7.89 12.81
N GLY A 79 -14.87 8.96 12.04
CA GLY A 79 -15.59 10.17 12.47
C GLY A 79 -14.75 11.46 12.37
N ASN A 80 -15.20 12.54 13.03
CA ASN A 80 -14.55 13.87 13.01
C ASN A 80 -13.14 13.91 13.67
N GLY A 81 -12.63 12.76 14.13
CA GLY A 81 -11.41 12.64 14.93
C GLY A 81 -10.14 12.26 14.16
N ILE A 82 -10.26 11.85 12.89
CA ILE A 82 -9.13 11.32 12.10
C ILE A 82 -8.02 12.36 11.91
N CYS A 83 -8.42 13.59 11.62
CA CYS A 83 -7.54 14.72 11.40
C CYS A 83 -7.80 15.78 12.46
N GLY A 84 -6.83 16.02 13.36
CA GLY A 84 -6.81 17.22 14.21
C GLY A 84 -7.74 17.28 15.43
N SER A 85 -8.52 16.25 15.78
CA SER A 85 -9.47 16.34 16.92
C SER A 85 -9.33 15.33 18.04
N SER A 86 -8.64 14.18 17.90
CA SER A 86 -8.41 13.27 19.05
C SER A 86 -6.99 13.22 19.59
N ASP A 87 -5.96 13.46 18.77
CA ASP A 87 -4.58 13.23 19.27
C ASP A 87 -3.54 14.29 18.90
N LYS A 88 -3.87 15.37 18.16
CA LYS A 88 -2.92 16.39 17.63
C LYS A 88 -1.71 15.85 16.85
N LYS A 89 -1.57 14.52 16.75
CA LYS A 89 -0.40 13.81 16.25
C LYS A 89 -0.57 13.27 14.85
N VAL A 90 -1.79 12.88 14.42
CA VAL A 90 -2.03 12.40 13.05
C VAL A 90 -1.93 13.56 12.06
N GLN A 91 -1.10 13.39 11.03
CA GLN A 91 -0.77 14.43 10.05
C GLN A 91 -1.32 14.15 8.66
N ALA A 92 -1.57 12.88 8.31
CA ALA A 92 -2.25 12.50 7.08
C ALA A 92 -2.97 11.16 7.21
N ILE A 93 -3.80 10.91 6.21
CA ILE A 93 -4.47 9.64 5.98
C ILE A 93 -3.81 8.98 4.77
N PHE A 94 -3.34 7.74 4.93
CA PHE A 94 -3.05 6.86 3.81
C PHE A 94 -4.36 6.19 3.39
N GLU A 95 -5.02 6.76 2.38
CA GLU A 95 -6.24 6.21 1.81
C GLU A 95 -5.88 5.14 0.76
N LEU A 96 -6.42 3.94 0.93
CA LEU A 96 -6.14 2.79 0.07
C LEU A 96 -7.44 2.26 -0.54
N LYS A 97 -7.70 2.63 -1.80
CA LYS A 97 -8.81 2.08 -2.57
C LYS A 97 -8.40 0.78 -3.26
N ILE A 98 -9.13 -0.31 -2.97
CA ILE A 98 -8.89 -1.63 -3.57
C ILE A 98 -10.04 -2.04 -4.48
N ARG A 99 -9.73 -2.68 -5.59
CA ARG A 99 -10.67 -3.46 -6.40
C ARG A 99 -10.12 -4.87 -6.60
N GLU A 100 -11.01 -5.84 -6.58
CA GLU A 100 -10.70 -7.26 -6.80
C GLU A 100 -11.63 -7.83 -7.87
N LYS A 101 -11.06 -8.60 -8.78
CA LYS A 101 -11.81 -9.50 -9.66
C LYS A 101 -11.22 -10.89 -9.58
N GLN A 102 -12.06 -11.86 -9.25
CA GLN A 102 -11.62 -13.25 -9.13
C GLN A 102 -11.93 -14.07 -10.39
N THR A 103 -11.02 -14.97 -10.72
CA THR A 103 -11.28 -16.12 -11.59
C THR A 103 -11.16 -17.41 -10.77
N SER A 104 -11.29 -18.57 -11.42
CA SER A 104 -11.10 -19.88 -10.77
C SER A 104 -9.70 -20.07 -10.21
N ASP A 105 -8.68 -19.51 -10.88
CA ASP A 105 -7.26 -19.75 -10.63
C ASP A 105 -6.49 -18.51 -10.15
N LYS A 106 -7.03 -17.30 -10.40
CA LYS A 106 -6.34 -16.03 -10.17
C LYS A 106 -7.18 -15.02 -9.40
N VAL A 107 -6.46 -14.04 -8.85
CA VAL A 107 -6.99 -12.81 -8.28
C VAL A 107 -6.37 -11.65 -9.05
N GLU A 108 -7.19 -10.91 -9.79
CA GLU A 108 -6.82 -9.63 -10.39
C GLU A 108 -7.09 -8.53 -9.35
N LEU A 109 -6.07 -7.73 -9.07
CA LEU A 109 -6.14 -6.67 -8.07
C LEU A 109 -5.70 -5.33 -8.65
N SER A 110 -6.34 -4.27 -8.15
CA SER A 110 -6.01 -2.88 -8.41
C SER A 110 -6.02 -2.13 -7.07
N ALA A 111 -4.91 -1.47 -6.75
CA ALA A 111 -4.72 -0.73 -5.52
C ALA A 111 -4.28 0.71 -5.84
N LEU A 112 -5.11 1.67 -5.46
CA LEU A 112 -4.82 3.10 -5.53
C LEU A 112 -4.54 3.61 -4.11
N GLY A 113 -3.27 3.89 -3.83
CA GLY A 113 -2.84 4.48 -2.57
C GLY A 113 -2.71 6.00 -2.69
N LYS A 114 -3.15 6.73 -1.67
CA LYS A 114 -3.03 8.19 -1.57
C LYS A 114 -2.61 8.62 -0.18
N VAL A 115 -1.71 9.59 -0.09
CA VAL A 115 -1.42 10.28 1.16
C VAL A 115 -2.14 11.63 1.16
N LEU A 116 -3.12 11.79 2.05
CA LEU A 116 -3.97 12.97 2.15
C LEU A 116 -3.61 13.79 3.39
N LYS A 117 -3.08 15.01 3.20
CA LYS A 117 -2.69 15.90 4.30
C LYS A 117 -3.92 16.33 5.10
N CYS A 118 -3.89 16.11 6.41
CA CYS A 118 -5.04 16.38 7.28
C CYS A 118 -5.47 17.86 7.34
N SER A 119 -4.53 18.80 7.16
CA SER A 119 -4.84 20.24 7.31
C SER A 119 -5.54 20.86 6.11
N LYS A 120 -5.42 20.26 4.92
CA LYS A 120 -5.92 20.86 3.65
C LYS A 120 -6.57 19.85 2.69
N GLY A 121 -6.60 18.56 3.01
CA GLY A 121 -7.07 17.51 2.10
C GLY A 121 -6.21 17.35 0.85
N GLU A 122 -5.01 17.93 0.84
CA GLU A 122 -4.08 17.91 -0.28
C GLU A 122 -3.50 16.51 -0.47
N VAL A 123 -3.47 16.04 -1.72
CA VAL A 123 -2.82 14.78 -2.08
C VAL A 123 -1.31 15.01 -2.18
N LEU A 124 -0.56 14.45 -1.23
CA LEU A 124 0.91 14.56 -1.18
C LEU A 124 1.60 13.49 -2.00
N TRP A 125 0.96 12.34 -2.14
CA TRP A 125 1.46 11.20 -2.89
C TRP A 125 0.28 10.38 -3.41
N GLU A 126 0.39 9.86 -4.62
CA GLU A 126 -0.59 8.95 -5.22
C GLU A 126 0.14 7.90 -6.07
N ALA A 127 -0.22 6.63 -5.93
CA ALA A 127 0.26 5.59 -6.84
C ALA A 127 -0.82 4.55 -7.13
N LEU A 128 -0.73 3.96 -8.31
CA LEU A 128 -1.61 2.88 -8.75
C LEU A 128 -0.77 1.63 -9.02
N ALA A 129 -1.13 0.52 -8.39
CA ALA A 129 -0.59 -0.80 -8.67
C ALA A 129 -1.70 -1.73 -9.15
N GLU A 130 -1.44 -2.48 -10.22
CA GLU A 130 -2.37 -3.46 -10.76
C GLU A 130 -1.62 -4.69 -11.26
N ASN A 131 -2.08 -5.87 -10.85
CA ASN A 131 -1.52 -7.14 -11.29
C ASN A 131 -2.52 -8.30 -11.09
N SER A 132 -2.17 -9.47 -11.62
CA SER A 132 -2.92 -10.72 -11.49
C SER A 132 -2.03 -11.77 -10.86
N TYR A 133 -2.52 -12.42 -9.80
CA TYR A 133 -1.77 -13.39 -9.01
C TYR A 133 -2.47 -14.75 -8.97
N SER A 134 -1.70 -15.82 -8.85
CA SER A 134 -2.23 -17.17 -8.61
C SER A 134 -2.76 -17.29 -7.18
N LYS A 135 -3.90 -17.97 -7.02
CA LYS A 135 -4.48 -18.29 -5.69
C LYS A 135 -3.68 -19.35 -4.91
N ASN A 136 -2.83 -20.13 -5.59
CA ASN A 136 -2.14 -21.30 -5.02
C ASN A 136 -0.65 -21.06 -4.76
N THR A 137 -0.29 -19.85 -4.37
CA THR A 137 1.12 -19.52 -4.10
C THR A 137 1.47 -19.98 -2.68
N GLU A 138 2.43 -20.90 -2.52
CA GLU A 138 2.79 -21.49 -1.21
C GLU A 138 3.68 -20.58 -0.34
N GLU A 139 3.92 -19.34 -0.74
CA GLU A 139 4.75 -18.38 -0.01
C GLU A 139 4.03 -17.84 1.25
N ASN A 140 4.79 -17.23 2.17
CA ASN A 140 4.27 -16.56 3.38
C ASN A 140 3.24 -17.36 4.20
N GLN A 141 3.42 -18.67 4.38
CA GLN A 141 2.50 -19.52 5.15
C GLN A 141 2.19 -18.98 6.55
N SER A 142 3.17 -18.35 7.21
CA SER A 142 2.91 -17.72 8.51
C SER A 142 1.93 -16.55 8.40
N LEU A 143 2.08 -15.68 7.38
CA LEU A 143 1.13 -14.58 7.16
C LEU A 143 -0.26 -15.12 6.80
N ILE A 144 -0.31 -16.16 5.96
CA ILE A 144 -1.56 -16.84 5.61
C ILE A 144 -2.27 -17.30 6.88
N ASN A 145 -1.57 -18.02 7.76
CA ASN A 145 -2.14 -18.53 9.00
C ASN A 145 -2.62 -17.40 9.92
N THR A 146 -1.78 -16.37 10.13
CA THR A 146 -2.14 -15.22 10.98
C THR A 146 -3.39 -14.51 10.48
N TYR A 147 -3.46 -14.14 9.19
CA TYR A 147 -4.60 -13.40 8.67
C TYR A 147 -5.84 -14.27 8.48
N THR A 148 -5.67 -15.57 8.23
CA THR A 148 -6.79 -16.53 8.23
C THR A 148 -7.43 -16.65 9.60
N GLN A 149 -6.62 -16.66 10.67
CA GLN A 149 -7.12 -16.68 12.04
C GLN A 149 -7.88 -15.40 12.39
N LEU A 150 -7.42 -14.24 11.90
CA LEU A 150 -8.02 -12.94 12.19
C LEU A 150 -9.30 -12.67 11.37
N TYR A 151 -9.32 -13.06 10.10
CA TYR A 151 -10.32 -12.60 9.13
C TYR A 151 -11.09 -13.73 8.44
N GLY A 152 -10.84 -14.99 8.79
CA GLY A 152 -11.57 -16.14 8.26
C GLY A 152 -10.85 -16.89 7.13
N LYS A 153 -11.35 -18.09 6.83
CA LYS A 153 -10.75 -19.02 5.85
C LYS A 153 -10.84 -18.53 4.41
N GLU A 154 -11.82 -17.70 4.11
CA GLU A 154 -12.05 -17.08 2.81
C GLU A 154 -10.87 -16.18 2.37
N ILE A 155 -10.12 -15.64 3.33
CA ILE A 155 -8.96 -14.77 3.07
C ILE A 155 -7.69 -15.55 2.76
N ALA A 156 -7.57 -16.82 3.16
CA ALA A 156 -6.32 -17.59 3.08
C ALA A 156 -5.67 -17.54 1.68
N SER A 157 -6.46 -17.81 0.62
CA SER A 157 -5.99 -17.80 -0.76
C SER A 157 -5.67 -16.42 -1.34
N LYS A 158 -6.03 -15.35 -0.62
CA LYS A 158 -5.89 -13.95 -1.04
C LYS A 158 -4.74 -13.23 -0.36
N VAL A 159 -4.24 -13.75 0.77
CA VAL A 159 -3.16 -13.12 1.54
C VAL A 159 -1.96 -12.79 0.68
N ASN A 160 -1.43 -13.77 -0.07
CA ASN A 160 -0.28 -13.55 -0.95
C ASN A 160 -0.55 -12.55 -2.08
N PRO A 161 -1.63 -12.69 -2.88
CA PRO A 161 -2.01 -11.69 -3.87
C PRO A 161 -2.05 -10.26 -3.32
N TYR A 162 -2.70 -10.05 -2.17
CA TYR A 162 -2.79 -8.74 -1.53
C TYR A 162 -1.41 -8.26 -1.05
N PHE A 163 -0.66 -9.13 -0.39
CA PHE A 163 0.66 -8.80 0.15
C PHE A 163 1.62 -8.35 -0.95
N PHE A 164 1.76 -9.11 -2.04
CA PHE A 164 2.69 -8.77 -3.12
C PHE A 164 2.32 -7.49 -3.86
N LEU A 165 1.02 -7.26 -4.08
CA LEU A 165 0.55 -6.02 -4.70
C LEU A 165 0.85 -4.82 -3.82
N LEU A 166 0.47 -4.89 -2.55
CA LEU A 166 0.63 -3.80 -1.59
C LEU A 166 2.10 -3.53 -1.30
N GLN A 167 2.93 -4.57 -1.15
CA GLN A 167 4.38 -4.41 -1.09
C GLN A 167 4.91 -3.63 -2.29
N SER A 168 4.55 -4.05 -3.51
CA SER A 168 4.99 -3.37 -4.74
C SER A 168 4.57 -1.90 -4.80
N LEU A 169 3.36 -1.59 -4.32
CA LEU A 169 2.83 -0.21 -4.24
C LEU A 169 3.58 0.61 -3.21
N LEU A 170 3.69 0.09 -1.98
CA LEU A 170 4.23 0.78 -0.82
C LEU A 170 5.74 0.95 -0.91
N ASP A 171 6.44 0.08 -1.64
CA ASP A 171 7.86 0.22 -1.92
C ASP A 171 8.21 1.52 -2.64
N LYS A 172 7.24 2.12 -3.34
CA LYS A 172 7.39 3.42 -4.02
C LYS A 172 7.17 4.63 -3.11
N LEU A 173 6.79 4.41 -1.86
CA LEU A 173 6.70 5.46 -0.86
C LEU A 173 8.07 5.66 -0.22
N ASP A 174 8.52 6.91 -0.14
CA ASP A 174 9.73 7.27 0.59
C ASP A 174 9.46 7.22 2.10
N SER A 175 10.49 6.86 2.87
CA SER A 175 10.41 6.77 4.33
C SER A 175 10.80 8.11 4.97
N PRO A 176 10.07 8.61 5.98
CA PRO A 176 10.57 9.69 6.82
C PRO A 176 11.77 9.24 7.64
N ILE A 177 12.51 10.20 8.17
CA ILE A 177 13.60 9.97 9.12
C ILE A 177 13.09 10.25 10.53
N LEU A 178 13.11 9.24 11.40
CA LEU A 178 12.69 9.35 12.80
C LEU A 178 13.86 9.80 13.69
N THR A 179 13.59 10.72 14.62
CA THR A 179 14.47 10.99 15.77
C THR A 179 14.37 9.86 16.80
N GLU A 180 15.24 9.83 17.81
CA GLU A 180 15.18 8.81 18.86
C GLU A 180 13.85 8.88 19.64
N GLU A 181 13.38 10.08 19.97
CA GLU A 181 12.09 10.27 20.65
C GLU A 181 10.91 9.77 19.81
N GLU A 182 11.01 9.86 18.48
CA GLU A 182 9.97 9.39 17.57
C GLU A 182 10.02 7.88 17.34
N LYS A 183 11.19 7.26 17.47
CA LYS A 183 11.32 5.80 17.51
C LYS A 183 10.71 5.25 18.80
N ASP A 184 10.95 5.90 19.94
CA ASP A 184 10.30 5.54 21.19
C ASP A 184 8.77 5.68 21.06
N GLU A 185 8.29 6.79 20.48
CA GLU A 185 6.86 6.98 20.17
C GLU A 185 6.31 5.83 19.31
N LYS A 186 7.04 5.41 18.27
CA LYS A 186 6.62 4.31 17.40
C LYS A 186 6.46 3.00 18.18
N ILE A 187 7.43 2.66 19.04
CA ILE A 187 7.38 1.47 19.89
C ILE A 187 6.17 1.53 20.83
N GLU A 188 5.92 2.67 21.46
CA GLU A 188 4.75 2.87 22.33
C GLU A 188 3.42 2.71 21.58
N VAL A 189 3.35 3.14 20.33
CA VAL A 189 2.14 3.03 19.51
C VAL A 189 1.93 1.60 19.02
N GLU A 190 3.00 0.90 18.61
CA GLU A 190 2.96 -0.50 18.16
C GLU A 190 2.61 -1.48 19.28
N ALA A 191 2.91 -1.13 20.54
CA ALA A 191 2.62 -1.97 21.71
C ALA A 191 1.16 -1.90 22.21
N ARG A 192 0.30 -1.05 21.61
CA ARG A 192 -1.11 -0.88 22.01
C ARG A 192 -2.05 -1.87 21.34
#